data_AF-A0A3C1LRM1-F1
#
_entry.id   AF-A0A3C1LRM1-F1
#
_cell.length_a   1.000
_cell.length_b   1.000
_cell.length_c   1.000
_cell.angle_alpha   90.00
_cell.angle_beta   90.00
_cell.angle_gamma   90.00
#
_symmetry.space_group_name_H-M   'P 1'
#
loop_
_entity.id
_entity.type
_entity.pdbx_description
1 polymer ?
#
loop_
_entity_poly.entity_id
_entity_poly.type
_entity_poly.pdbx_seq_one_letter_code
_entity_poly.pdbx_strand_id
1 'polypeptide(L)'
;MKKGIIILIFILVCFSAFSLSIDDFKKSTHAGTRKDPIPTLDGYSTVTIHDMWTDKAIAEVDVAISGVIRGTQANLIVKNFNMFNSDPETNKEYALVYVYVRNNKDLTGNDDPVKIDYSNFYVVDKDFNRTRITSIVSMDEQLDAEIYEDGKAEGFIVCQVKPNEIFYLQIEGVWFKLNSVSDPFDQL
;
A
#
# COMPACT_ATOMS: atom_id res chain seq x y z
N MET A 1 -1.98 -31.91 -8.37
CA MET A 1 -1.72 -31.75 -6.91
C MET A 1 -0.97 -30.47 -6.52
N LYS A 2 -0.47 -29.60 -7.42
CA LYS A 2 0.29 -28.38 -7.05
C LYS A 2 -0.53 -27.09 -6.90
N LYS A 3 -1.74 -26.99 -7.46
CA LYS A 3 -2.57 -25.77 -7.38
C LYS A 3 -3.22 -25.57 -5.99
N GLY A 4 -3.56 -26.65 -5.29
CA GLY A 4 -4.24 -26.58 -3.99
C GLY A 4 -3.35 -26.14 -2.82
N ILE A 5 -2.05 -26.44 -2.86
CA ILE A 5 -1.11 -26.11 -1.76
C ILE A 5 -0.76 -24.62 -1.77
N ILE A 6 -0.62 -24.01 -2.95
CA ILE A 6 -0.34 -22.57 -3.09
C ILE A 6 -1.55 -21.74 -2.61
N ILE A 7 -2.78 -22.17 -2.94
CA ILE A 7 -4.01 -21.53 -2.45
C ILE A 7 -4.12 -21.65 -0.91
N LEU A 8 -3.72 -22.78 -0.34
CA LEU A 8 -3.80 -23.00 1.11
C LEU A 8 -2.79 -22.15 1.91
N ILE A 9 -1.59 -21.90 1.37
CA ILE A 9 -0.60 -21.00 1.99
C ILE A 9 -1.05 -19.54 1.87
N PHE A 10 -1.68 -19.16 0.75
CA PHE A 10 -2.30 -17.84 0.58
C PHE A 10 -3.37 -17.60 1.64
N ILE A 11 -4.24 -18.60 1.86
CA ILE A 11 -5.27 -18.55 2.90
C ILE A 11 -4.62 -18.49 4.30
N LEU A 12 -3.53 -19.20 4.59
CA LEU A 12 -2.93 -19.22 5.93
C LEU A 12 -2.18 -17.91 6.28
N VAL A 13 -1.49 -17.29 5.31
CA VAL A 13 -0.83 -15.98 5.50
C VAL A 13 -1.88 -14.86 5.58
N CYS A 14 -2.92 -14.91 4.74
CA CYS A 14 -4.06 -14.01 4.87
C CYS A 14 -4.82 -14.24 6.20
N PHE A 15 -5.02 -15.47 6.68
CA PHE A 15 -5.71 -15.75 7.96
C PHE A 15 -5.00 -15.20 9.19
N SER A 16 -3.67 -15.02 9.15
CA SER A 16 -2.94 -14.30 10.21
C SER A 16 -2.94 -12.78 10.06
N ALA A 17 -3.23 -12.26 8.87
CA ALA A 17 -3.44 -10.83 8.61
C ALA A 17 -4.91 -10.40 8.81
N PHE A 18 -5.86 -11.34 8.81
CA PHE A 18 -7.31 -11.13 9.04
C PHE A 18 -7.68 -10.66 10.47
N SER A 19 -6.72 -10.33 11.33
CA SER A 19 -6.99 -9.69 12.62
C SER A 19 -6.36 -8.31 12.78
N LEU A 20 -5.55 -7.86 11.83
CA LEU A 20 -4.95 -6.53 11.92
C LEU A 20 -5.94 -5.51 11.37
N SER A 21 -6.25 -4.50 12.18
CA SER A 21 -6.91 -3.27 11.79
C SER A 21 -5.91 -2.12 11.94
N ILE A 22 -6.22 -0.96 11.38
CA ILE A 22 -5.45 0.27 11.64
C ILE A 22 -5.35 0.59 13.15
N ASP A 23 -6.29 0.11 13.97
CA ASP A 23 -6.28 0.29 15.42
C ASP A 23 -5.16 -0.50 16.12
N ASP A 24 -4.61 -1.54 15.49
CA ASP A 24 -3.48 -2.30 16.03
C ASP A 24 -2.15 -1.57 15.82
N PHE A 25 -2.12 -0.59 14.92
CA PHE A 25 -0.98 0.30 14.73
C PHE A 25 -1.02 1.40 15.76
N LYS A 26 0.14 1.68 16.35
CA LYS A 26 0.34 2.90 17.13
C LYS A 26 0.64 4.05 16.18
N LYS A 27 0.31 5.28 16.60
CA LYS A 27 0.79 6.47 15.90
C LYS A 27 2.32 6.44 15.89
N SER A 28 2.92 6.64 14.72
CA SER A 28 4.36 6.73 14.60
C SER A 28 4.91 7.87 15.47
N THR A 29 6.09 7.66 16.04
CA THR A 29 6.77 8.67 16.87
C THR A 29 7.36 9.82 16.05
N HIS A 30 7.35 9.70 14.72
CA HIS A 30 7.90 10.70 13.79
C HIS A 30 7.03 10.81 12.54
N ALA A 31 7.17 11.89 11.78
CA ALA A 31 6.28 12.24 10.67
C ALA A 31 6.50 11.43 9.37
N GLY A 32 7.49 10.54 9.32
CA GLY A 32 7.84 9.80 8.10
C GLY A 32 8.33 10.70 6.97
N THR A 33 9.53 11.27 7.11
CA THR A 33 10.13 12.12 6.08
C THR A 33 11.03 11.32 5.14
N ARG A 34 11.45 11.90 4.01
CA ARG A 34 12.47 11.28 3.14
C ARG A 34 13.75 10.88 3.88
N LYS A 35 14.17 11.66 4.87
CA LYS A 35 15.41 11.41 5.64
C LYS A 35 15.19 10.45 6.81
N ASP A 36 13.94 10.26 7.20
CA ASP A 36 13.52 9.47 8.34
C ASP A 36 12.13 8.87 8.06
N PRO A 37 12.05 7.91 7.12
CA PRO A 37 10.79 7.33 6.66
C PRO A 37 10.26 6.32 7.69
N ILE A 38 8.94 6.18 7.77
CA ILE A 38 8.30 5.22 8.68
C ILE A 38 8.60 3.80 8.17
N PRO A 39 9.24 2.92 8.96
CA PRO A 39 9.42 1.54 8.59
C PRO A 39 8.07 0.80 8.49
N THR A 40 8.02 -0.24 7.66
CA THR A 40 6.86 -1.14 7.62
C THR A 40 6.58 -1.71 9.03
N LEU A 41 5.30 -1.85 9.41
CA LEU A 41 4.83 -2.30 10.73
C LEU A 41 5.11 -1.36 11.92
N ASP A 42 5.78 -0.23 11.74
CA ASP A 42 6.19 0.62 12.87
C ASP A 42 5.05 1.50 13.42
N GLY A 43 4.07 1.83 12.57
CA GLY A 43 2.91 2.61 12.98
C GLY A 43 2.17 3.27 11.83
N TYR A 44 1.14 4.06 12.17
CA TYR A 44 0.45 4.92 11.23
C TYR A 44 0.95 6.36 11.29
N SER A 45 0.77 7.12 10.20
CA SER A 45 0.91 8.58 10.21
C SER A 45 -0.34 9.24 9.65
N THR A 46 -0.68 10.40 10.19
CA THR A 46 -1.77 11.23 9.70
C THR A 46 -1.28 12.07 8.52
N VAL A 47 -2.03 12.08 7.43
CA VAL A 47 -1.84 12.93 6.25
C VAL A 47 -3.05 13.83 6.06
N THR A 48 -2.83 15.02 5.50
CA THR A 48 -3.92 15.88 5.03
C THR A 48 -4.10 15.64 3.55
N ILE A 49 -5.29 15.19 3.15
CA ILE A 49 -5.64 15.00 1.75
C ILE A 49 -6.18 16.32 1.20
N HIS A 50 -5.73 16.69 0.00
CA HIS A 50 -6.15 17.90 -0.70
C HIS A 50 -6.99 17.57 -1.93
N ASP A 51 -7.99 18.40 -2.20
CA ASP A 51 -8.72 18.36 -3.47
C ASP A 51 -7.77 18.72 -4.62
N MET A 52 -7.72 17.86 -5.64
CA MET A 52 -6.73 17.98 -6.71
C MET A 52 -6.91 19.21 -7.61
N TRP A 53 -8.08 19.86 -7.62
CA TRP A 53 -8.36 21.02 -8.46
C TRP A 53 -8.19 22.34 -7.71
N THR A 54 -8.51 22.35 -6.42
CA THR A 54 -8.58 23.57 -5.60
C THR A 54 -7.46 23.67 -4.56
N ASP A 55 -6.70 22.59 -4.35
CA ASP A 55 -5.65 22.47 -3.33
C ASP A 55 -6.16 22.69 -1.90
N LYS A 56 -7.48 22.67 -1.69
CA LYS A 56 -8.08 22.77 -0.37
C LYS A 56 -7.93 21.45 0.36
N ALA A 57 -7.56 21.50 1.64
CA ALA A 57 -7.61 20.34 2.51
C ALA A 57 -9.05 19.83 2.63
N ILE A 58 -9.27 18.54 2.39
CA ILE A 58 -10.59 17.89 2.42
C ILE A 58 -10.71 16.81 3.49
N ALA A 59 -9.60 16.21 3.94
CA ALA A 59 -9.64 15.23 5.02
C ALA A 59 -8.32 15.10 5.77
N GLU A 60 -8.35 14.60 7.01
CA GLU A 60 -7.19 14.06 7.72
C GLU A 60 -7.30 12.54 7.81
N VAL A 61 -6.34 11.82 7.23
CA VAL A 61 -6.38 10.36 7.09
C VAL A 61 -5.17 9.74 7.78
N ASP A 62 -5.40 8.74 8.64
CA ASP A 62 -4.31 7.88 9.14
C ASP A 62 -3.99 6.81 8.10
N VAL A 63 -2.70 6.60 7.83
CA VAL A 63 -2.19 5.61 6.89
C VAL A 63 -1.13 4.75 7.56
N ALA A 64 -1.26 3.42 7.44
CA ALA A 64 -0.28 2.44 7.90
C ALA A 64 0.00 1.40 6.82
N ILE A 65 1.17 0.74 6.93
CA ILE A 65 1.57 -0.34 6.03
C ILE A 65 2.00 -1.56 6.86
N SER A 66 1.37 -2.71 6.64
CA SER A 66 1.75 -3.97 7.32
C SER A 66 2.81 -4.78 6.59
N GLY A 67 2.92 -4.65 5.28
CA GLY A 67 3.78 -5.56 4.53
C GLY A 67 3.82 -5.33 3.04
N VAL A 68 4.71 -6.08 2.41
CA VAL A 68 4.89 -6.12 0.96
C VAL A 68 5.12 -7.56 0.50
N ILE A 69 4.42 -7.96 -0.56
CA ILE A 69 4.72 -9.18 -1.35
C ILE A 69 5.32 -8.71 -2.66
N ARG A 70 6.48 -9.22 -3.08
CA ARG A 70 7.17 -8.75 -4.29
C ARG A 70 7.77 -9.89 -5.11
N GLY A 71 8.30 -9.57 -6.27
CA GLY A 71 9.05 -10.50 -7.12
C GLY A 71 8.17 -11.57 -7.77
N THR A 72 8.69 -12.79 -7.92
CA THR A 72 8.01 -13.87 -8.64
C THR A 72 6.63 -14.16 -8.07
N GLN A 73 6.46 -14.13 -6.74
CA GLN A 73 5.16 -14.35 -6.12
C GLN A 73 4.16 -13.26 -6.50
N ALA A 74 4.54 -11.99 -6.39
CA ALA A 74 3.72 -10.85 -6.81
C ALA A 74 3.34 -10.92 -8.29
N ASN A 75 4.30 -11.23 -9.16
CA ASN A 75 4.06 -11.36 -10.60
C ASN A 75 3.02 -12.45 -10.89
N LEU A 76 3.13 -13.60 -10.21
CA LEU A 76 2.16 -14.69 -10.36
C LEU A 76 0.78 -14.30 -9.84
N ILE A 77 0.68 -13.59 -8.71
CA ILE A 77 -0.60 -13.12 -8.17
C ILE A 77 -1.29 -12.21 -9.19
N VAL A 78 -0.60 -11.15 -9.63
CA VAL A 78 -1.16 -10.17 -10.58
C VAL A 78 -1.59 -10.83 -11.89
N LYS A 79 -0.75 -11.73 -12.44
CA LYS A 79 -1.04 -12.40 -13.71
C LYS A 79 -2.17 -13.43 -13.62
N ASN A 80 -2.21 -14.19 -12.51
CA ASN A 80 -3.25 -15.20 -12.31
C ASN A 80 -4.61 -14.57 -11.99
N PHE A 81 -4.61 -13.41 -11.35
CA PHE A 81 -5.85 -12.70 -11.06
C PHE A 81 -6.54 -12.24 -12.34
N ASN A 82 -5.79 -11.57 -13.22
CA ASN A 82 -6.32 -11.13 -14.50
C ASN A 82 -5.25 -11.29 -15.58
N MET A 83 -5.51 -12.20 -16.52
CA MET A 83 -4.57 -12.51 -17.60
C MET A 83 -4.27 -11.32 -18.53
N PHE A 84 -5.13 -10.29 -18.53
CA PHE A 84 -4.94 -9.03 -19.27
C PHE A 84 -4.00 -8.05 -18.55
N ASN A 85 -3.62 -8.32 -17.30
CA ASN A 85 -2.53 -7.58 -16.68
C ASN A 85 -1.23 -7.82 -17.48
N SER A 86 -0.55 -6.71 -17.80
CA SER A 86 0.76 -6.73 -18.45
C SER A 86 1.79 -7.44 -17.57
N ASP A 87 2.84 -7.94 -18.19
CA ASP A 87 4.04 -8.28 -17.42
C ASP A 87 4.68 -7.00 -16.86
N PRO A 88 5.47 -7.07 -15.78
CA PRO A 88 6.27 -5.94 -15.33
C PRO A 88 7.13 -5.38 -16.46
N GLU A 89 7.41 -4.08 -16.42
CA GLU A 89 8.37 -3.45 -17.31
C GLU A 89 9.74 -4.10 -17.21
N THR A 90 10.55 -3.96 -18.26
CA THR A 90 11.92 -4.47 -18.28
C THR A 90 12.70 -4.02 -17.05
N ASN A 91 13.36 -4.98 -16.38
CA ASN A 91 14.12 -4.78 -15.13
C ASN A 91 13.28 -4.34 -13.91
N LYS A 92 11.96 -4.57 -13.94
CA LYS A 92 11.08 -4.39 -12.78
C LYS A 92 10.37 -5.69 -12.42
N GLU A 93 9.79 -5.69 -11.23
CA GLU A 93 8.87 -6.70 -10.72
C GLU A 93 7.67 -6.02 -10.07
N TYR A 94 6.56 -6.73 -9.95
CA TYR A 94 5.45 -6.26 -9.13
C TYR A 94 5.80 -6.31 -7.64
N ALA A 95 5.25 -5.36 -6.90
CA ALA A 95 5.15 -5.34 -5.45
C ALA A 95 3.70 -5.01 -5.07
N LEU A 96 3.14 -5.79 -4.16
CA LEU A 96 1.81 -5.64 -3.58
C LEU A 96 2.02 -5.16 -2.15
N VAL A 97 1.71 -3.89 -1.88
CA VAL A 97 1.88 -3.27 -0.58
C VAL A 97 0.52 -3.21 0.10
N TYR A 98 0.39 -3.82 1.28
CA TYR A 98 -0.89 -3.82 2.00
C TYR A 98 -0.99 -2.59 2.90
N VAL A 99 -2.02 -1.78 2.67
CA VAL A 99 -2.21 -0.46 3.27
C VAL A 99 -3.50 -0.46 4.08
N TYR A 100 -3.45 0.15 5.26
CA TYR A 100 -4.61 0.45 6.08
C TYR A 100 -4.82 1.95 6.11
N VAL A 101 -6.08 2.38 6.00
CA VAL A 101 -6.48 3.77 6.04
C VAL A 101 -7.67 3.99 6.98
N ARG A 102 -7.68 5.11 7.69
CA ARG A 102 -8.82 5.62 8.46
C ARG A 102 -9.02 7.08 8.15
N ASN A 103 -10.23 7.48 7.76
CA ASN A 103 -10.57 8.89 7.70
C ASN A 103 -10.86 9.36 9.14
N ASN A 104 -9.96 10.16 9.71
CA ASN A 104 -10.15 10.66 11.07
C ASN A 104 -11.04 11.89 11.11
N LYS A 105 -11.12 12.64 10.00
CA LYS A 105 -11.79 13.92 9.97
C LYS A 105 -12.11 14.37 8.55
N ASP A 106 -13.39 14.69 8.31
CA ASP A 106 -13.85 15.47 7.17
C ASP A 106 -13.54 16.96 7.38
N LEU A 107 -12.90 17.59 6.40
CA LEU A 107 -12.59 19.02 6.39
C LEU A 107 -13.45 19.82 5.39
N THR A 108 -14.33 19.15 4.63
CA THR A 108 -15.26 19.79 3.69
C THR A 108 -16.40 20.51 4.41
N GLY A 109 -16.81 20.00 5.59
CA GLY A 109 -17.95 20.50 6.35
C GLY A 109 -19.30 20.03 5.81
N ASN A 110 -19.30 19.08 4.86
CA ASN A 110 -20.50 18.56 4.22
C ASN A 110 -20.74 17.07 4.51
N ASP A 111 -19.91 16.42 5.34
CA ASP A 111 -19.94 14.98 5.58
C ASP A 111 -19.67 14.19 4.28
N ASP A 112 -18.73 14.69 3.46
CA ASP A 112 -18.33 14.05 2.21
C ASP A 112 -17.29 12.94 2.47
N PRO A 113 -17.35 11.80 1.78
CA PRO A 113 -16.32 10.77 1.91
C PRO A 113 -15.03 11.20 1.22
N VAL A 114 -13.88 10.78 1.76
CA VAL A 114 -12.59 10.92 1.07
C VAL A 114 -12.31 9.69 0.22
N LYS A 115 -11.91 9.90 -1.03
CA LYS A 115 -11.45 8.82 -1.91
C LYS A 115 -9.97 8.53 -1.67
N ILE A 116 -9.65 7.27 -1.36
CA ILE A 116 -8.28 6.76 -1.26
C ILE A 116 -8.15 5.54 -2.18
N ASP A 117 -7.27 5.67 -3.18
CA ASP A 117 -6.90 4.61 -4.12
C ASP A 117 -5.41 4.72 -4.49
N TYR A 118 -4.96 3.90 -5.45
CA TYR A 118 -3.56 3.90 -5.92
C TYR A 118 -3.04 5.25 -6.41
N SER A 119 -3.92 6.14 -6.85
CA SER A 119 -3.55 7.44 -7.42
C SER A 119 -3.11 8.47 -6.36
N ASN A 120 -3.47 8.24 -5.09
CA ASN A 120 -2.99 9.04 -3.95
C ASN A 120 -1.53 8.72 -3.59
N PHE A 121 -0.98 7.61 -4.10
CA PHE A 121 0.34 7.13 -3.75
C PHE A 121 1.36 7.30 -4.88
N TYR A 122 2.62 7.42 -4.48
CA TYR A 122 3.78 7.39 -5.35
C TYR A 122 4.74 6.30 -4.89
N VAL A 123 5.43 5.71 -5.86
CA VAL A 123 6.56 4.82 -5.61
C VAL A 123 7.83 5.62 -5.78
N VAL A 124 8.74 5.52 -4.82
CA VAL A 124 10.05 6.15 -4.90
C VAL A 124 11.13 5.08 -4.80
N ASP A 125 12.06 5.05 -5.76
CA ASP A 125 13.16 4.08 -5.74
C ASP A 125 14.27 4.48 -4.75
N LYS A 126 15.27 3.60 -4.58
CA LYS A 126 16.42 3.85 -3.69
C LYS A 126 17.22 5.12 -4.03
N ASP A 127 17.11 5.58 -5.28
CA ASP A 127 17.81 6.75 -5.82
C ASP A 127 16.94 8.02 -5.73
N PHE A 128 15.78 7.93 -5.07
CA PHE A 128 14.79 8.99 -4.87
C PHE A 128 14.05 9.45 -6.14
N ASN A 129 13.99 8.59 -7.17
CA ASN A 129 13.15 8.85 -8.33
C ASN A 129 11.69 8.52 -8.03
N ARG A 130 10.83 9.54 -8.04
CA ARG A 130 9.39 9.44 -7.76
C ARG A 130 8.63 9.10 -9.03
N THR A 131 7.81 8.04 -8.99
CA THR A 131 6.99 7.57 -10.11
C THR A 131 5.54 7.44 -9.66
N ARG A 132 4.60 7.87 -10.50
CA ARG A 132 3.17 7.66 -10.27
C ARG A 132 2.83 6.19 -10.49
N ILE A 133 1.94 5.65 -9.66
CA ILE A 133 1.48 4.26 -9.80
C ILE A 133 0.50 4.17 -10.98
N THR A 134 0.77 3.24 -11.88
CA THR A 134 -0.13 2.92 -13.00
C THR A 134 -1.12 1.84 -12.56
N SER A 135 -2.39 1.99 -12.95
CA SER A 135 -3.40 0.97 -12.69
C SER A 135 -3.07 -0.35 -13.39
N ILE A 136 -3.38 -1.43 -12.71
CA ILE A 136 -3.60 -2.74 -13.33
C ILE A 136 -5.09 -2.88 -13.69
N VAL A 137 -5.45 -3.89 -14.50
CA VAL A 137 -6.84 -4.06 -14.94
C VAL A 137 -7.74 -4.40 -13.75
N SER A 138 -7.29 -5.26 -12.86
CA SER A 138 -7.93 -5.55 -11.56
C SER A 138 -7.06 -6.48 -10.71
N MET A 139 -7.31 -6.47 -9.40
CA MET A 139 -6.87 -7.45 -8.40
C MET A 139 -7.88 -7.54 -7.25
N ASP A 140 -8.03 -8.71 -6.63
CA ASP A 140 -8.77 -8.84 -5.37
C ASP A 140 -8.11 -7.95 -4.31
N GLU A 141 -8.96 -7.37 -3.45
CA GLU A 141 -8.54 -6.52 -2.33
C GLU A 141 -7.65 -5.34 -2.76
N GLN A 142 -7.72 -4.89 -4.02
CA GLN A 142 -7.07 -3.65 -4.41
C GLN A 142 -7.70 -2.47 -3.66
N LEU A 143 -6.87 -1.59 -3.09
CA LEU A 143 -7.37 -0.41 -2.38
C LEU A 143 -8.02 0.57 -3.36
N ASP A 144 -9.34 0.67 -3.27
CA ASP A 144 -10.19 1.66 -3.93
C ASP A 144 -11.41 1.88 -3.03
N ALA A 145 -11.38 2.95 -2.23
CA ALA A 145 -12.37 3.18 -1.19
C ALA A 145 -12.80 4.65 -1.12
N GLU A 146 -14.08 4.85 -0.87
CA GLU A 146 -14.68 6.11 -0.41
C GLU A 146 -14.99 5.98 1.07
N ILE A 147 -14.37 6.82 1.90
CA ILE A 147 -14.31 6.65 3.35
C ILE A 147 -14.92 7.88 4.03
N TYR A 148 -16.10 7.72 4.63
CA TYR A 148 -16.69 8.73 5.52
C TYR A 148 -15.87 8.90 6.80
N GLU A 149 -16.07 10.00 7.52
CA GLU A 149 -15.43 10.23 8.82
C GLU A 149 -15.60 9.02 9.76
N ASP A 150 -14.54 8.69 10.51
CA ASP A 150 -14.36 7.48 11.33
C ASP A 150 -14.35 6.13 10.57
N GLY A 151 -14.61 6.15 9.26
CA GLY A 151 -14.55 5.00 8.39
C GLY A 151 -13.12 4.47 8.19
N LYS A 152 -13.03 3.18 7.85
CA LYS A 152 -11.76 2.47 7.62
C LYS A 152 -11.82 1.71 6.31
N ALA A 153 -10.67 1.58 5.65
CA ALA A 153 -10.48 0.69 4.53
C ALA A 153 -9.08 0.10 4.56
N GLU A 154 -8.91 -0.99 3.83
CA GLU A 154 -7.63 -1.66 3.67
C GLU A 154 -7.56 -2.31 2.29
N GLY A 155 -6.35 -2.56 1.83
CA GLY A 155 -6.14 -3.25 0.57
C GLY A 155 -4.74 -3.10 0.02
N PHE A 156 -4.52 -3.75 -1.11
CA PHE A 156 -3.27 -3.73 -1.83
C PHE A 156 -3.15 -2.50 -2.73
N ILE A 157 -2.00 -1.86 -2.62
CA ILE A 157 -1.43 -1.00 -3.64
C ILE A 157 -0.48 -1.84 -4.50
N VAL A 158 -0.78 -1.98 -5.78
CA VAL A 158 0.06 -2.71 -6.72
C VAL A 158 0.98 -1.74 -7.45
N CYS A 159 2.28 -1.94 -7.33
CA CYS A 159 3.29 -1.11 -7.98
C CYS A 159 4.39 -1.95 -8.64
N GLN A 160 5.25 -1.29 -9.41
CA GLN A 160 6.42 -1.91 -10.02
C GLN A 160 7.71 -1.30 -9.47
N VAL A 161 8.65 -2.16 -9.09
CA VAL A 161 9.91 -1.78 -8.41
C VAL A 161 11.09 -2.51 -9.02
N LYS A 162 12.32 -2.00 -8.80
CA LYS A 162 13.55 -2.73 -9.16
C LYS A 162 13.72 -3.95 -8.24
N PRO A 163 14.04 -5.14 -8.78
CA PRO A 163 14.25 -6.34 -7.98
C PRO A 163 15.30 -6.15 -6.89
N ASN A 164 15.05 -6.71 -5.70
CA ASN A 164 15.98 -6.73 -4.56
C ASN A 164 16.47 -5.36 -4.05
N GLU A 165 15.84 -4.26 -4.47
CA GLU A 165 16.15 -2.92 -3.98
C GLU A 165 15.12 -2.45 -2.96
N ILE A 166 15.56 -1.66 -1.98
CA ILE A 166 14.63 -0.89 -1.15
C ILE A 166 13.84 0.09 -2.01
N PHE A 167 12.61 0.37 -1.60
CA PHE A 167 11.80 1.41 -2.20
C PHE A 167 10.91 2.04 -1.13
N TYR A 168 10.21 3.10 -1.50
CA TYR A 168 9.32 3.81 -0.61
C TYR A 168 7.94 3.95 -1.23
N LEU A 169 6.92 3.89 -0.39
CA LEU A 169 5.58 4.37 -0.73
C LEU A 169 5.41 5.75 -0.12
N GLN A 170 4.90 6.69 -0.90
CA GLN A 170 4.71 8.07 -0.47
C GLN A 170 3.27 8.52 -0.72
N ILE A 171 2.68 9.19 0.27
CA ILE A 171 1.39 9.87 0.19
C ILE A 171 1.52 11.21 0.92
N GLU A 172 1.10 12.31 0.28
CA GLU A 172 1.09 13.66 0.87
C GLU A 172 2.34 14.04 1.68
N GLY A 173 3.52 13.73 1.13
CA GLY A 173 4.80 14.05 1.75
C GLY A 173 5.26 13.12 2.86
N VAL A 174 4.43 12.17 3.30
CA VAL A 174 4.80 11.08 4.22
C VAL A 174 5.43 9.92 3.45
N TRP A 175 6.50 9.35 4.01
CA TRP A 175 7.31 8.30 3.41
C TRP A 175 7.29 7.05 4.27
N PHE A 176 6.95 5.93 3.64
CA PHE A 176 7.05 4.61 4.24
C PHE A 176 8.19 3.84 3.56
N LYS A 177 9.13 3.31 4.35
CA LYS A 177 10.24 2.49 3.87
C LYS A 177 9.80 1.04 3.75
N LEU A 178 9.96 0.48 2.55
CA LEU A 178 9.64 -0.89 2.22
C LEU A 178 10.93 -1.63 1.86
N ASN A 179 11.24 -2.65 2.66
CA ASN A 179 12.50 -3.37 2.54
C ASN A 179 12.50 -4.36 1.36
N SER A 180 13.71 -4.77 0.99
CA SER A 180 14.02 -5.71 -0.09
C SER A 180 13.81 -7.18 0.25
N VAL A 181 13.39 -7.51 1.48
CA VAL A 181 13.30 -8.91 1.91
C VAL A 181 12.02 -9.52 1.36
N SER A 182 12.19 -10.21 0.24
CA SER A 182 11.31 -11.30 -0.17
C SER A 182 11.30 -12.33 0.96
N ASP A 183 10.10 -12.74 1.32
CA ASP A 183 9.84 -14.01 1.99
C ASP A 183 10.05 -14.06 3.53
N PRO A 184 8.98 -14.24 4.33
CA PRO A 184 9.12 -14.66 5.72
C PRO A 184 9.80 -16.04 5.88
N PHE A 185 10.01 -16.80 4.80
CA PHE A 185 10.73 -18.08 4.82
C PHE A 185 12.27 -17.97 4.68
N ASP A 186 12.84 -16.79 4.39
CA ASP A 186 14.31 -16.61 4.31
C ASP A 186 14.99 -16.50 5.70
N GLN A 187 14.22 -16.61 6.79
CA GLN A 187 14.72 -16.65 8.17
C GLN A 187 14.52 -18.01 8.88
N LEU A 188 14.26 -19.10 8.13
CA LEU A 188 14.15 -20.46 8.67
C LEU A 188 15.17 -21.42 8.07
#